data_AF-A0A7C9I113-F1
#
_entry.id   AF-A0A7C9I113-F1
#
_cell.length_a   1.000
_cell.length_b   1.000
_cell.length_c   1.000
_cell.angle_alpha   90.00
_cell.angle_beta   90.00
_cell.angle_gamma   90.00
#
_symmetry.space_group_name_H-M   'P 1'
#
loop_
_entity.id
_entity.type
_entity.pdbx_description
1 polymer ?
#
loop_
_entity_poly.entity_id
_entity_poly.type
_entity_poly.pdbx_seq_one_letter_code
_entity_poly.pdbx_strand_id
1 'polypeptide(L)'
;MSWQLDLIAPDGVTAKTTRTQTNPGGVVGGFSWKQSRFRDCVQANLRVHTPTLGLRNRDLVRLTVDGSAVFYGPVVECPHPRDPSFGDVALIGASTLLDKRVIGSDSFANQDVALIVRALVQAYKHPAITYSEAHIPLTGKVLTTFSLPFRTLRLALETLGKTIDGEQGVPFGVLPDGTFFFGADLVPGQSFAAADLPGLTLLRVSGDDVVTAVTLIALSRPSGASPYRADIYPPGSTDRLPYRPATYTLKVADSASAGYGLEAAALAPAGLDVFSTPLVGAEYVNGFDSLVPASDGDRATASTNTGSVQFVELTRSVAPGANTDPMVGLRLLYTLDLSGLGTAYEARLEVQYGVTTAGGQTGVAIFAYALPATTDVRELVLVQPVPQDLLGAVQTEPFGLTTLTPYYGQLRVAVRGATSADLLPAGRLKVYEFQPIGLSRTKLDAYARKLLRPPAQVPTELTVHGLVGAMSSVTLTGLPGGDLTGDVVEIEGQHDQAGLTVSKIKLEQPGASEGARMLRLVAQERAQQAQTDLRGYLEASP
;
A
#
# COMPACT_ATOMS: atom_id res chain seq x y z
N MET A 1 25.55 16.31 -30.49
CA MET A 1 24.14 16.16 -30.86
C MET A 1 23.87 17.04 -32.06
N SER A 2 23.11 16.56 -33.04
CA SER A 2 22.84 17.24 -34.31
C SER A 2 21.33 17.32 -34.59
N TRP A 3 20.92 18.31 -35.38
CA TRP A 3 19.55 18.41 -35.85
C TRP A 3 19.49 18.84 -37.31
N GLN A 4 18.42 18.44 -37.98
CA GLN A 4 18.07 18.81 -39.34
C GLN A 4 16.57 19.14 -39.43
N LEU A 5 16.26 20.27 -40.06
CA LEU A 5 14.91 20.77 -40.28
C LEU A 5 14.70 20.91 -41.80
N ASP A 6 13.89 20.02 -42.37
CA ASP A 6 13.52 20.09 -43.79
C ASP A 6 12.22 20.88 -43.95
N LEU A 7 12.27 21.93 -44.75
CA LEU A 7 11.13 22.75 -45.12
C LEU A 7 10.60 22.28 -46.46
N ILE A 8 9.34 21.87 -46.48
CA ILE A 8 8.68 21.27 -47.64
C ILE A 8 7.47 22.14 -47.99
N ALA A 9 7.20 22.32 -49.28
CA ALA A 9 6.03 23.06 -49.72
C ALA A 9 4.73 22.34 -49.32
N PRO A 10 3.57 23.05 -49.32
CA PRO A 10 2.30 22.46 -48.92
C PRO A 10 1.87 21.25 -49.77
N ASP A 11 2.48 21.02 -50.92
CA ASP A 11 2.24 19.83 -51.75
C ASP A 11 2.86 18.55 -51.16
N GLY A 12 3.78 18.68 -50.19
CA GLY A 12 4.50 17.57 -49.56
C GLY A 12 5.60 16.94 -50.40
N VAL A 13 5.87 17.47 -51.59
CA VAL A 13 6.83 16.91 -52.55
C VAL A 13 7.96 17.89 -52.83
N THR A 14 7.65 19.18 -52.98
CA THR A 14 8.63 20.19 -53.35
C THR A 14 9.46 20.59 -52.13
N ALA A 15 10.72 20.15 -52.07
CA ALA A 15 11.67 20.61 -51.06
C ALA A 15 11.96 22.11 -51.26
N LYS A 16 11.86 22.91 -50.19
CA LYS A 16 12.21 24.33 -50.22
C LYS A 16 13.65 24.53 -49.82
N THR A 17 13.95 24.16 -48.57
CA THR A 17 15.25 24.37 -47.94
C THR A 17 15.43 23.39 -46.79
N THR A 18 16.67 22.98 -46.56
CA THR A 18 17.07 22.25 -45.35
C THR A 18 17.92 23.15 -44.46
N ARG A 19 17.62 23.16 -43.16
CA ARG A 19 18.43 23.81 -42.13
C ARG A 19 19.06 22.76 -41.24
N THR A 20 20.27 23.05 -40.77
CA THR A 20 21.01 22.15 -39.89
C THR A 20 21.56 22.92 -38.71
N GLN A 21 22.03 22.22 -37.68
CA GLN A 21 22.70 22.86 -36.55
C GLN A 21 23.88 23.77 -36.96
N THR A 22 24.66 23.37 -37.97
CA THR A 22 25.79 24.16 -38.48
C THR A 22 25.37 25.29 -39.43
N ASN A 23 24.15 25.23 -39.97
CA ASN A 23 23.57 26.29 -40.79
C ASN A 23 22.09 26.50 -40.39
N PRO A 24 21.84 27.13 -39.23
CA PRO A 24 20.51 27.14 -38.62
C PRO A 24 19.53 28.03 -39.38
N GLY A 25 20.01 28.94 -40.22
CA GLY A 25 19.20 29.72 -41.15
C GLY A 25 18.00 30.43 -40.51
N GLY A 26 18.13 30.92 -39.27
CA GLY A 26 17.08 31.62 -38.56
C GLY A 26 16.41 30.84 -37.42
N VAL A 27 16.73 29.56 -37.18
CA VAL A 27 16.27 28.85 -35.99
C VAL A 27 17.05 29.33 -34.74
N VAL A 28 16.33 29.62 -33.66
CA VAL A 28 16.90 30.12 -32.38
C VAL A 28 16.25 29.39 -31.21
N GLY A 29 16.97 29.17 -30.10
CA GLY A 29 16.39 28.61 -28.88
C GLY A 29 16.09 27.11 -28.88
N GLY A 30 16.18 26.43 -30.04
CA GLY A 30 16.00 24.98 -30.15
C GLY A 30 14.57 24.56 -30.54
N PHE A 31 14.19 23.35 -30.15
CA PHE A 31 12.93 22.70 -30.52
C PHE A 31 12.26 22.07 -29.32
N SER A 32 10.92 22.07 -29.33
CA SER A 32 10.11 21.19 -28.48
C SER A 32 9.14 20.42 -29.37
N TRP A 33 8.90 19.14 -29.08
CA TRP A 33 7.94 18.32 -29.81
C TRP A 33 7.25 17.34 -28.89
N LYS A 34 6.07 16.89 -29.31
CA LYS A 34 5.23 15.94 -28.60
C LYS A 34 4.84 14.80 -29.52
N GLN A 35 4.99 13.58 -29.01
CA GLN A 35 4.56 12.35 -29.65
C GLN A 35 3.61 11.59 -28.74
N SER A 36 2.65 10.89 -29.35
CA SER A 36 1.84 9.91 -28.63
C SER A 36 2.64 8.62 -28.39
N ARG A 37 2.13 7.75 -27.50
CA ARG A 37 2.67 6.40 -27.28
C ARG A 37 2.76 5.53 -28.54
N PHE A 38 2.03 5.90 -29.60
CA PHE A 38 1.99 5.20 -30.89
C PHE A 38 2.83 5.88 -31.98
N ARG A 39 3.73 6.81 -31.61
CA ARG A 39 4.58 7.60 -32.53
C ARG A 39 3.83 8.62 -33.39
N ASP A 40 2.53 8.83 -33.18
CA ASP A 40 1.83 9.92 -33.87
C ASP A 40 2.41 11.27 -33.41
N CYS A 41 2.73 12.13 -34.37
CA CYS A 41 3.17 13.49 -34.08
C CYS A 41 1.98 14.30 -33.59
N VAL A 42 2.11 14.98 -32.45
CA VAL A 42 1.02 15.79 -31.88
C VAL A 42 1.23 17.26 -32.19
N GLN A 43 2.34 17.81 -31.69
CA GLN A 43 2.68 19.23 -31.81
C GLN A 43 4.20 19.40 -31.79
N ALA A 44 4.70 20.43 -32.44
CA ALA A 44 6.05 20.93 -32.22
C ALA A 44 6.07 22.45 -32.19
N ASN A 45 6.98 23.03 -31.42
CA ASN A 45 7.22 24.46 -31.37
C ASN A 45 8.71 24.75 -31.54
N LEU A 46 9.00 25.82 -32.27
CA LEU A 46 10.34 26.34 -32.44
C LEU A 46 10.30 27.86 -32.52
N ARG A 47 11.37 28.50 -32.05
CA ARG A 47 11.52 29.95 -32.14
C ARG A 47 12.40 30.30 -33.33
N VAL A 48 11.96 31.26 -34.14
CA VAL A 48 12.59 31.53 -35.43
C VAL A 48 12.69 33.02 -35.73
N HIS A 49 13.65 33.35 -36.59
CA HIS A 49 13.72 34.59 -37.35
C HIS A 49 13.22 34.29 -38.78
N THR A 50 11.94 34.58 -39.01
CA THR A 50 11.20 34.15 -40.21
C THR A 50 11.79 34.62 -41.53
N PRO A 51 12.29 35.87 -41.69
CA PRO A 51 12.83 36.35 -42.96
C PRO A 51 14.01 35.49 -43.47
N THR A 52 14.84 34.99 -42.56
CA THR A 52 15.97 34.12 -42.89
C THR A 52 15.55 32.67 -43.09
N LEU A 53 14.53 32.21 -42.36
CA LEU A 53 14.09 30.81 -42.39
C LEU A 53 13.38 30.48 -43.71
N GLY A 54 12.53 31.38 -44.19
CA GLY A 54 11.72 31.20 -45.40
C GLY A 54 10.47 30.34 -45.20
N LEU A 55 10.09 30.10 -43.94
CA LEU A 55 8.91 29.34 -43.56
C LEU A 55 7.63 30.16 -43.76
N ARG A 56 6.54 29.51 -44.17
CA ARG A 56 5.21 30.12 -44.30
C ARG A 56 4.15 29.23 -43.68
N ASN A 57 2.99 29.81 -43.37
CA ASN A 57 1.81 29.02 -42.99
C ASN A 57 1.49 27.98 -44.06
N ARG A 58 1.12 26.78 -43.62
CA ARG A 58 0.84 25.57 -44.43
C ARG A 58 2.04 24.87 -45.05
N ASP A 59 3.25 25.42 -44.92
CA ASP A 59 4.44 24.64 -45.24
C ASP A 59 4.52 23.42 -44.32
N LEU A 60 5.21 22.40 -44.78
CA LEU A 60 5.44 21.17 -44.03
C LEU A 60 6.85 21.18 -43.47
N VAL A 61 6.98 20.65 -42.27
CA VAL A 61 8.24 20.56 -41.55
C VAL A 61 8.51 19.11 -41.22
N ARG A 62 9.72 18.64 -41.55
CA ARG A 62 10.28 17.40 -41.00
C ARG A 62 11.45 17.75 -40.10
N LEU A 63 11.38 17.34 -38.84
CA LEU A 63 12.46 17.53 -37.86
C LEU A 63 13.14 16.19 -37.57
N THR A 64 14.46 16.19 -37.70
CA THR A 64 15.33 15.08 -37.35
C THR A 64 16.29 15.54 -36.26
N VAL A 65 16.41 14.76 -35.18
CA VAL A 65 17.35 15.00 -34.07
C VAL A 65 18.20 13.74 -33.91
N ASP A 66 19.52 13.92 -33.87
CA ASP A 66 20.52 12.85 -33.78
C ASP A 66 20.29 11.72 -34.81
N GLY A 67 19.93 12.11 -36.04
CA GLY A 67 19.65 11.20 -37.16
C GLY A 67 18.28 10.51 -37.11
N SER A 68 17.49 10.71 -36.05
CA SER A 68 16.16 10.13 -35.89
C SER A 68 15.07 11.15 -36.21
N ALA A 69 14.09 10.78 -37.04
CA ALA A 69 12.94 11.63 -37.31
C ALA A 69 12.05 11.73 -36.06
N VAL A 70 11.80 12.95 -35.58
CA VAL A 70 11.05 13.23 -34.34
C VAL A 70 9.75 13.97 -34.58
N PHE A 71 9.59 14.65 -35.72
CA PHE A 71 8.33 15.33 -36.03
C PHE A 71 8.10 15.48 -37.53
N TYR A 72 6.83 15.33 -37.95
CA TYR A 72 6.37 15.68 -39.28
C TYR A 72 4.97 16.33 -39.22
N GLY A 73 4.83 17.50 -39.85
CA GLY A 73 3.52 18.17 -39.88
C GLY A 73 3.50 19.58 -40.44
N PRO A 74 2.30 20.15 -40.64
CA PRO A 74 2.13 21.49 -41.19
C PRO A 74 2.37 22.60 -40.16
N VAL A 75 2.82 23.74 -40.67
CA VAL A 75 2.88 25.02 -39.97
C VAL A 75 1.48 25.61 -39.88
N VAL A 76 0.98 25.83 -38.67
CA VAL A 76 -0.33 26.45 -38.44
C VAL A 76 -0.20 27.95 -38.26
N GLU A 77 0.79 28.33 -37.45
CA GLU A 77 1.04 29.72 -37.08
C GLU A 77 2.52 30.02 -37.25
N CYS A 78 2.79 31.06 -38.04
CA CYS A 78 4.12 31.55 -38.34
C CYS A 78 4.09 33.08 -38.32
N PRO A 79 5.09 33.75 -37.72
CA PRO A 79 5.21 35.20 -37.79
C PRO A 79 5.28 35.68 -39.25
N HIS A 80 4.88 36.92 -39.49
CA HIS A 80 4.85 37.45 -40.86
C HIS A 80 6.27 37.38 -41.49
N PRO A 81 6.44 36.95 -42.76
CA PRO A 81 7.77 36.75 -43.37
C PRO A 81 8.65 38.00 -43.48
N ARG A 82 8.08 39.19 -43.25
CA ARG A 82 8.79 40.48 -43.23
C ARG A 82 9.01 41.03 -41.81
N ASP A 83 8.50 40.34 -40.80
CA ASP A 83 8.74 40.72 -39.41
C ASP A 83 10.20 40.43 -39.05
N PRO A 84 11.00 41.45 -38.70
CA PRO A 84 12.41 41.26 -38.35
C PRO A 84 12.60 40.73 -36.92
N SER A 85 11.52 40.61 -36.13
CA SER A 85 11.59 40.08 -34.78
C SER A 85 11.66 38.55 -34.76
N PHE A 86 12.12 38.00 -33.65
CA PHE A 86 12.00 36.57 -33.37
C PHE A 86 10.57 36.26 -32.93
N GLY A 87 9.97 35.23 -33.52
CA GLY A 87 8.65 34.76 -33.11
C GLY A 87 8.59 33.24 -33.00
N ASP A 88 7.55 32.77 -32.32
CA ASP A 88 7.30 31.36 -32.13
C ASP A 88 6.48 30.80 -33.30
N VAL A 89 6.84 29.61 -33.75
CA VAL A 89 6.14 28.87 -34.79
C VAL A 89 5.47 27.67 -34.16
N ALA A 90 4.17 27.55 -34.36
CA ALA A 90 3.39 26.39 -33.95
C ALA A 90 3.18 25.43 -35.12
N LEU A 91 3.63 24.19 -34.91
CA LEU A 91 3.46 23.07 -35.82
C LEU A 91 2.49 22.07 -35.19
N ILE A 92 1.59 21.51 -35.99
CA ILE A 92 0.72 20.40 -35.57
C ILE A 92 1.10 19.16 -36.36
N GLY A 93 0.88 17.97 -35.80
CA GLY A 93 1.17 16.73 -36.49
C GLY A 93 0.41 16.57 -37.81
N ALA A 94 1.02 15.83 -38.75
CA ALA A 94 0.43 15.58 -40.06
C ALA A 94 -0.89 14.79 -40.01
N SER A 95 -1.22 14.11 -38.92
CA SER A 95 -2.52 13.45 -38.71
C SER A 95 -3.70 14.43 -38.86
N THR A 96 -3.51 15.71 -38.51
CA THR A 96 -4.53 16.77 -38.69
C THR A 96 -4.89 17.07 -40.14
N LEU A 97 -4.04 16.70 -41.11
CA LEU A 97 -4.35 16.83 -42.53
C LEU A 97 -5.45 15.85 -42.98
N LEU A 98 -5.71 14.80 -42.20
CA LEU A 98 -6.80 13.84 -42.43
C LEU A 98 -8.16 14.44 -42.08
N ASP A 99 -8.21 15.38 -41.12
CA ASP A 99 -9.45 15.99 -40.61
C ASP A 99 -10.19 16.79 -41.70
N LYS A 100 -9.44 17.34 -42.66
CA LYS A 100 -9.97 18.24 -43.70
C LYS A 100 -10.31 17.52 -45.00
N ARG A 101 -10.13 16.20 -45.08
CA ARG A 101 -10.43 15.41 -46.28
C ARG A 101 -11.79 14.77 -46.15
N VAL A 102 -12.65 15.00 -47.14
CA VAL A 102 -14.00 14.43 -47.20
C VAL A 102 -13.96 13.22 -48.12
N ILE A 103 -14.46 12.09 -47.64
CA ILE A 103 -14.58 10.87 -48.46
C ILE A 103 -15.78 10.99 -49.40
N GLY A 104 -15.63 10.43 -50.61
CA GLY A 104 -16.66 10.42 -51.64
C GLY A 104 -17.80 9.45 -51.34
N SER A 105 -18.47 8.97 -52.39
CA SER A 105 -19.59 8.03 -52.31
C SER A 105 -19.16 6.56 -52.27
N ASP A 106 -17.92 6.28 -51.87
CA ASP A 106 -17.40 4.91 -51.88
C ASP A 106 -18.16 4.02 -50.89
N SER A 107 -18.30 2.75 -51.29
CA SER A 107 -18.89 1.71 -50.47
C SER A 107 -18.08 0.44 -50.61
N PHE A 108 -17.95 -0.28 -49.50
CA PHE A 108 -17.18 -1.50 -49.42
C PHE A 108 -18.09 -2.59 -48.87
N ALA A 109 -18.00 -3.79 -49.45
CA ALA A 109 -18.81 -4.93 -49.04
C ALA A 109 -17.94 -6.18 -48.93
N ASN A 110 -18.12 -6.92 -47.84
CA ASN A 110 -17.39 -8.16 -47.53
C ASN A 110 -15.87 -7.99 -47.60
N GLN A 111 -15.34 -6.89 -47.03
CA GLN A 111 -13.91 -6.61 -47.00
C GLN A 111 -13.40 -6.48 -45.57
N ASP A 112 -12.13 -6.85 -45.38
CA ASP A 112 -11.41 -6.62 -44.13
C ASP A 112 -11.26 -5.12 -43.86
N VAL A 113 -11.39 -4.71 -42.59
CA VAL A 113 -11.26 -3.30 -42.20
C VAL A 113 -9.95 -2.69 -42.70
N ALA A 114 -8.83 -3.42 -42.65
CA ALA A 114 -7.55 -2.90 -43.14
C ALA A 114 -7.58 -2.61 -44.64
N LEU A 115 -8.25 -3.44 -45.44
CA LEU A 115 -8.39 -3.23 -46.88
C LEU A 115 -9.23 -1.98 -47.18
N ILE A 116 -10.29 -1.76 -46.40
CA ILE A 116 -11.11 -0.54 -46.48
C ILE A 116 -10.26 0.69 -46.14
N VAL A 117 -9.52 0.65 -45.03
CA VAL A 117 -8.61 1.73 -44.61
C VAL A 117 -7.58 2.03 -45.70
N ARG A 118 -6.96 0.99 -46.27
CA ARG A 118 -5.98 1.13 -47.35
C ARG A 118 -6.56 1.85 -48.56
N ALA A 119 -7.76 1.44 -49.02
CA ALA A 119 -8.42 2.07 -50.16
C ALA A 119 -8.78 3.53 -49.87
N LEU A 120 -9.36 3.83 -48.70
CA LEU A 120 -9.73 5.19 -48.32
C LEU A 120 -8.51 6.12 -48.21
N VAL A 121 -7.45 5.66 -47.55
CA VAL A 121 -6.22 6.45 -47.39
C VAL A 121 -5.58 6.67 -48.75
N GLN A 122 -5.48 5.66 -49.61
CA GLN A 122 -4.89 5.81 -50.94
C GLN A 122 -5.66 6.83 -51.80
N ALA A 123 -6.98 6.84 -51.75
CA ALA A 123 -7.83 7.72 -52.54
C ALA A 123 -7.91 9.16 -51.99
N TYR A 124 -8.00 9.32 -50.67
CA TYR A 124 -8.39 10.58 -50.04
C TYR A 124 -7.32 11.24 -49.17
N LYS A 125 -6.17 10.62 -48.93
CA LYS A 125 -5.10 11.23 -48.13
C LYS A 125 -4.60 12.54 -48.74
N HIS A 126 -4.00 13.36 -47.88
CA HIS A 126 -3.23 14.50 -48.33
C HIS A 126 -1.99 14.04 -49.13
N PRO A 127 -1.60 14.68 -50.25
CA PRO A 127 -0.41 14.28 -51.03
C PRO A 127 0.89 14.19 -50.21
N ALA A 128 0.99 15.01 -49.15
CA ALA A 128 2.07 14.99 -48.18
C ALA A 128 2.18 13.73 -47.31
N ILE A 129 1.12 12.93 -47.22
CA ILE A 129 1.10 11.73 -46.39
C ILE A 129 1.49 10.53 -47.26
N THR A 130 2.57 9.86 -46.90
CA THR A 130 2.99 8.62 -47.57
C THR A 130 2.13 7.45 -47.08
N TYR A 131 1.98 6.48 -47.97
CA TYR A 131 1.18 5.28 -47.73
C TYR A 131 2.10 4.06 -47.85
N SER A 132 1.95 3.13 -46.92
CA SER A 132 2.62 1.84 -46.95
C SER A 132 1.69 0.79 -46.35
N GLU A 133 1.48 -0.31 -47.08
CA GLU A 133 0.66 -1.44 -46.61
C GLU A 133 1.22 -2.09 -45.35
N ALA A 134 2.55 -2.02 -45.15
CA ALA A 134 3.21 -2.59 -43.99
C ALA A 134 2.77 -1.95 -42.66
N HIS A 135 2.29 -0.70 -42.70
CA HIS A 135 1.79 0.01 -41.51
C HIS A 135 0.26 -0.06 -41.33
N ILE A 136 -0.41 -0.88 -42.15
CA ILE A 136 -1.85 -1.14 -42.08
C ILE A 136 -2.05 -2.66 -42.21
N PRO A 137 -1.65 -3.46 -41.20
CA PRO A 137 -1.77 -4.92 -41.24
C PRO A 137 -3.23 -5.35 -41.34
N LEU A 138 -3.47 -6.54 -41.91
CA LEU A 138 -4.81 -7.13 -41.97
C LEU A 138 -5.35 -7.34 -40.55
N THR A 139 -6.61 -6.97 -40.30
CA THR A 139 -7.19 -7.00 -38.95
C THR A 139 -7.93 -8.30 -38.67
N GLY A 140 -8.27 -9.07 -39.71
CA GLY A 140 -9.12 -10.25 -39.65
C GLY A 140 -10.61 -9.92 -39.42
N LYS A 141 -10.98 -8.63 -39.42
CA LYS A 141 -12.34 -8.16 -39.17
C LYS A 141 -12.98 -7.78 -40.50
N VAL A 142 -13.86 -8.63 -41.00
CA VAL A 142 -14.59 -8.41 -42.25
C VAL A 142 -15.90 -7.68 -41.98
N LEU A 143 -16.13 -6.55 -42.66
CA LEU A 143 -17.40 -5.84 -42.63
C LEU A 143 -18.29 -6.28 -43.80
N THR A 144 -19.55 -6.61 -43.50
CA THR A 144 -20.55 -6.94 -44.52
C THR A 144 -20.82 -5.76 -45.44
N THR A 145 -20.93 -4.56 -44.87
CA THR A 145 -21.04 -3.30 -45.62
C THR A 145 -20.45 -2.15 -44.81
N PHE A 146 -19.72 -1.27 -45.47
CA PHE A 146 -19.25 0.00 -44.92
C PHE A 146 -19.45 1.11 -45.94
N SER A 147 -20.11 2.19 -45.51
CA SER A 147 -20.26 3.42 -46.29
C SER A 147 -20.49 4.60 -45.34
N LEU A 148 -19.71 5.67 -45.52
CA LEU A 148 -19.81 6.91 -44.75
C LEU A 148 -19.69 8.13 -45.68
N PRO A 149 -20.60 8.27 -46.66
CA PRO A 149 -20.44 9.27 -47.71
C PRO A 149 -20.41 10.68 -47.13
N PHE A 150 -19.54 11.53 -47.69
CA PHE A 150 -19.40 12.95 -47.33
C PHE A 150 -19.01 13.20 -45.85
N ARG A 151 -18.42 12.21 -45.18
CA ARG A 151 -17.79 12.37 -43.86
C ARG A 151 -16.30 12.66 -43.99
N THR A 152 -15.69 13.13 -42.90
CA THR A 152 -14.24 13.32 -42.89
C THR A 152 -13.54 11.96 -42.89
N LEU A 153 -12.38 11.89 -43.52
CA LEU A 153 -11.54 10.69 -43.55
C LEU A 153 -11.21 10.25 -42.13
N ARG A 154 -10.91 11.19 -41.23
CA ARG A 154 -10.71 10.90 -39.80
C ARG A 154 -11.90 10.19 -39.17
N LEU A 155 -13.12 10.70 -39.34
CA LEU A 155 -14.31 10.08 -38.74
C LEU A 155 -14.52 8.65 -39.29
N ALA A 156 -14.24 8.44 -40.58
CA ALA A 156 -14.28 7.11 -41.17
C ALA A 156 -13.24 6.17 -40.53
N LEU A 157 -12.00 6.65 -40.34
CA LEU A 157 -10.93 5.89 -39.68
C LEU A 157 -11.24 5.59 -38.21
N GLU A 158 -11.77 6.55 -37.46
CA GLU A 158 -12.21 6.36 -36.07
C GLU A 158 -13.32 5.31 -35.98
N THR A 159 -14.28 5.36 -36.90
CA THR A 159 -15.38 4.38 -36.95
C THR A 159 -14.84 2.98 -37.26
N LEU A 160 -13.94 2.86 -38.24
CA LEU A 160 -13.28 1.61 -38.59
C LEU A 160 -12.35 1.10 -37.48
N GLY A 161 -11.70 1.97 -36.72
CA GLY A 161 -10.93 1.58 -35.55
C GLY A 161 -11.81 0.96 -34.47
N LYS A 162 -12.97 1.57 -34.21
CA LYS A 162 -13.94 1.09 -33.21
C LYS A 162 -14.58 -0.25 -33.57
N THR A 163 -14.70 -0.59 -34.86
CA THR A 163 -15.22 -1.91 -35.25
C THR A 163 -14.24 -3.05 -34.96
N ILE A 164 -12.94 -2.75 -34.75
CA ILE A 164 -11.94 -3.76 -34.43
C ILE A 164 -11.85 -4.01 -32.92
N ASP A 165 -11.74 -2.94 -32.12
CA ASP A 165 -11.43 -3.01 -30.67
C ASP A 165 -12.46 -2.26 -29.78
N GLY A 166 -13.72 -2.21 -30.22
CA GLY A 166 -14.82 -1.66 -29.43
C GLY A 166 -14.71 -0.15 -29.20
N GLU A 167 -15.03 0.32 -27.99
CA GLU A 167 -15.03 1.76 -27.68
C GLU A 167 -13.65 2.41 -27.70
N GLN A 168 -12.60 1.64 -27.38
CA GLN A 168 -11.22 2.15 -27.36
C GLN A 168 -10.70 2.39 -28.78
N GLY A 169 -11.08 1.51 -29.71
CA GLY A 169 -10.66 1.57 -31.11
C GLY A 169 -9.16 1.35 -31.31
N VAL A 170 -8.78 1.12 -32.55
CA VAL A 170 -7.37 0.89 -32.92
C VAL A 170 -6.66 2.23 -33.18
N PRO A 171 -5.42 2.43 -32.71
CA PRO A 171 -4.70 3.68 -32.91
C PRO A 171 -4.32 3.88 -34.38
N PHE A 172 -4.40 5.13 -34.85
CA PHE A 172 -3.96 5.53 -36.18
C PHE A 172 -3.37 6.94 -36.13
N GLY A 173 -2.58 7.30 -37.14
CA GLY A 173 -1.92 8.60 -37.19
C GLY A 173 -0.89 8.69 -38.30
N VAL A 174 0.04 9.63 -38.17
CA VAL A 174 1.15 9.84 -39.09
C VAL A 174 2.47 9.82 -38.32
N LEU A 175 3.35 8.90 -38.72
CA LEU A 175 4.67 8.73 -38.13
C LEU A 175 5.58 9.96 -38.42
N PRO A 176 6.69 10.14 -37.69
CA PRO A 176 7.62 11.25 -37.90
C PRO A 176 8.32 11.28 -39.27
N ASP A 177 8.26 10.19 -40.04
CA ASP A 177 8.74 10.15 -41.42
C ASP A 177 7.68 10.62 -42.44
N GLY A 178 6.43 10.84 -42.00
CA GLY A 178 5.28 11.22 -42.83
C GLY A 178 4.40 10.07 -43.29
N THR A 179 4.68 8.84 -42.85
CA THR A 179 3.93 7.65 -43.24
C THR A 179 2.70 7.44 -42.38
N PHE A 180 1.54 7.23 -43.01
CA PHE A 180 0.31 6.88 -42.30
C PHE A 180 0.38 5.46 -41.72
N PHE A 181 -0.17 5.29 -40.51
CA PHE A 181 -0.34 3.98 -39.88
C PHE A 181 -1.75 3.80 -39.35
N PHE A 182 -2.18 2.54 -39.26
CA PHE A 182 -3.44 2.15 -38.63
C PHE A 182 -3.26 0.78 -37.98
N GLY A 183 -3.41 0.72 -36.66
CA GLY A 183 -3.10 -0.48 -35.87
C GLY A 183 -1.61 -0.75 -35.74
N ALA A 184 -0.82 0.29 -35.46
CA ALA A 184 0.59 0.13 -35.19
C ALA A 184 0.82 -0.90 -34.07
N ASP A 185 1.86 -1.73 -34.23
CA ASP A 185 2.33 -2.61 -33.16
C ASP A 185 2.59 -1.79 -31.90
N LEU A 186 2.14 -2.31 -30.76
CA LEU A 186 2.46 -1.73 -29.46
C LEU A 186 3.99 -1.65 -29.34
N VAL A 187 4.51 -0.43 -29.31
CA VAL A 187 5.94 -0.20 -29.16
C VAL A 187 6.35 -0.73 -27.78
N PRO A 188 7.39 -1.57 -27.67
CA PRO A 188 7.70 -2.25 -26.41
C PRO A 188 7.92 -1.26 -25.26
N GLY A 189 7.55 -1.69 -24.05
CA GLY A 189 7.83 -0.92 -22.85
C GLY A 189 9.33 -0.81 -22.57
N GLN A 190 9.71 0.24 -21.84
CA GLN A 190 11.10 0.49 -21.46
C GLN A 190 11.24 0.54 -19.94
N SER A 191 12.38 0.06 -19.41
CA SER A 191 12.68 0.12 -17.99
C SER A 191 13.71 1.21 -17.67
N PHE A 192 13.48 1.94 -16.59
CA PHE A 192 14.40 2.94 -16.05
C PHE A 192 14.61 2.71 -14.56
N ALA A 193 15.85 2.84 -14.07
CA ALA A 193 16.10 2.84 -12.64
C ALA A 193 15.72 4.20 -12.06
N ALA A 194 14.97 4.23 -10.96
CA ALA A 194 14.51 5.47 -10.34
C ALA A 194 15.68 6.39 -9.91
N ALA A 195 16.83 5.82 -9.55
CA ALA A 195 18.03 6.55 -9.19
C ALA A 195 18.64 7.37 -10.35
N ASP A 196 18.35 7.00 -11.60
CA ASP A 196 18.91 7.62 -12.80
C ASP A 196 17.99 8.71 -13.39
N LEU A 197 16.86 9.00 -12.74
CA LEU A 197 15.82 9.91 -13.23
C LEU A 197 15.80 11.24 -12.45
N PRO A 198 16.56 12.27 -12.88
CA PRO A 198 16.70 13.52 -12.14
C PRO A 198 15.42 14.37 -12.06
N GLY A 199 14.40 14.10 -12.87
CA GLY A 199 13.13 14.82 -12.89
C GLY A 199 11.91 13.96 -12.52
N LEU A 200 12.10 12.86 -11.80
CA LEU A 200 11.00 12.00 -11.36
C LEU A 200 10.01 12.80 -10.50
N THR A 201 8.79 12.97 -11.02
CA THR A 201 7.70 13.68 -10.35
C THR A 201 6.69 12.68 -9.82
N LEU A 202 6.46 12.72 -8.50
CA LEU A 202 5.57 11.83 -7.77
C LEU A 202 4.35 12.61 -7.27
N LEU A 203 3.19 11.95 -7.21
CA LEU A 203 2.00 12.55 -6.59
C LEU A 203 2.26 12.89 -5.13
N ARG A 204 1.84 14.09 -4.72
CA ARG A 204 1.78 14.44 -3.29
C ARG A 204 0.71 13.59 -2.64
N VAL A 205 1.12 12.69 -1.76
CA VAL A 205 0.18 11.95 -0.90
C VAL A 205 -0.27 12.89 0.21
N SER A 206 -1.59 12.98 0.44
CA SER A 206 -2.12 13.72 1.60
C SER A 206 -1.62 13.04 2.87
N GLY A 207 -1.27 13.81 3.88
CA GLY A 207 -0.86 13.24 5.17
C GLY A 207 -1.95 12.36 5.79
N ASP A 208 -3.22 12.62 5.50
CA ASP A 208 -4.33 11.86 6.10
C ASP A 208 -4.43 10.40 5.58
N ASP A 209 -3.78 10.09 4.45
CA ASP A 209 -3.81 8.76 3.83
C ASP A 209 -2.63 7.86 4.25
N VAL A 210 -1.58 8.44 4.84
CA VAL A 210 -0.34 7.74 5.16
C VAL A 210 -0.27 7.47 6.66
N VAL A 211 -0.06 6.22 7.05
CA VAL A 211 0.21 5.84 8.44
C VAL A 211 1.55 5.13 8.47
N THR A 212 2.58 5.85 8.90
CA THR A 212 3.96 5.37 8.93
C THR A 212 4.37 4.85 10.31
N ALA A 213 3.58 5.15 11.34
CA ALA A 213 3.67 4.51 12.64
C ALA A 213 2.29 4.24 13.22
N VAL A 214 2.14 3.10 13.89
CA VAL A 214 0.91 2.70 14.60
C VAL A 214 1.25 2.41 16.05
N THR A 215 0.53 3.06 16.96
CA THR A 215 0.49 2.69 18.38
C THR A 215 -0.76 1.84 18.63
N LEU A 216 -0.57 0.54 18.80
CA LEU A 216 -1.63 -0.40 19.11
C LEU A 216 -1.81 -0.50 20.62
N ILE A 217 -3.03 -0.26 21.10
CA ILE A 217 -3.43 -0.47 22.49
C ILE A 217 -4.03 -1.87 22.60
N ALA A 218 -3.29 -2.79 23.21
CA ALA A 218 -3.60 -4.21 23.21
C ALA A 218 -4.52 -4.64 24.37
N LEU A 219 -4.33 -4.08 25.56
CA LEU A 219 -5.09 -4.44 26.75
C LEU A 219 -5.11 -3.28 27.75
N SER A 220 -6.29 -2.95 28.28
CA SER A 220 -6.47 -1.85 29.25
C SER A 220 -7.50 -2.15 30.34
N ARG A 221 -8.10 -3.34 30.34
CA ARG A 221 -9.17 -3.72 31.28
C ARG A 221 -9.03 -5.17 31.73
N PRO A 222 -9.38 -5.49 33.00
CA PRO A 222 -9.49 -6.87 33.46
C PRO A 222 -10.71 -7.57 32.84
N SER A 223 -10.69 -8.89 32.80
CA SER A 223 -11.80 -9.75 32.36
C SER A 223 -11.88 -11.02 33.21
N GLY A 224 -13.10 -11.56 33.37
CA GLY A 224 -13.39 -12.73 34.19
C GLY A 224 -13.96 -12.36 35.57
N ALA A 225 -13.79 -13.25 36.56
CA ALA A 225 -14.26 -13.02 37.92
C ALA A 225 -13.50 -11.88 38.59
N SER A 226 -14.17 -11.10 39.44
CA SER A 226 -13.51 -10.07 40.25
C SER A 226 -12.81 -10.69 41.46
N PRO A 227 -11.60 -10.25 41.84
CA PRO A 227 -10.95 -10.72 43.05
C PRO A 227 -11.70 -10.21 44.29
N TYR A 228 -11.81 -11.04 45.33
CA TYR A 228 -12.35 -10.58 46.61
C TYR A 228 -11.33 -9.74 47.40
N ARG A 229 -10.04 -9.86 47.03
CA ARG A 229 -8.94 -9.11 47.63
C ARG A 229 -7.91 -8.75 46.57
N ALA A 230 -7.54 -7.48 46.54
CA ALA A 230 -6.47 -6.94 45.70
C ALA A 230 -5.55 -6.04 46.54
N ASP A 231 -4.33 -6.48 46.77
CA ASP A 231 -3.32 -5.73 47.53
C ASP A 231 -2.22 -5.28 46.60
N ILE A 232 -1.91 -3.99 46.58
CA ILE A 232 -0.96 -3.38 45.67
C ILE A 232 -0.05 -2.47 46.48
N TYR A 233 1.23 -2.82 46.49
CA TYR A 233 2.29 -2.10 47.18
C TYR A 233 3.30 -1.63 46.13
N PRO A 234 3.39 -0.32 45.84
CA PRO A 234 4.35 0.19 44.87
C PRO A 234 5.79 0.06 45.44
N PRO A 235 6.81 0.08 44.57
CA PRO A 235 8.19 -0.06 45.02
C PRO A 235 8.57 1.00 46.05
N GLY A 236 9.13 0.56 47.19
CA GLY A 236 9.60 1.46 48.24
C GLY A 236 8.50 2.02 49.14
N SER A 237 7.25 1.58 49.00
CA SER A 237 6.14 1.96 49.89
C SER A 237 5.49 0.76 50.55
N THR A 238 4.92 0.99 51.73
CA THR A 238 4.03 0.05 52.43
C THR A 238 2.56 0.46 52.30
N ASP A 239 2.28 1.60 51.67
CA ASP A 239 0.93 2.09 51.46
C ASP A 239 0.24 1.27 50.37
N ARG A 240 -0.98 0.84 50.67
CA ARG A 240 -1.82 0.10 49.73
C ARG A 240 -2.49 1.07 48.76
N LEU A 241 -2.34 0.81 47.46
CA LEU A 241 -2.97 1.61 46.40
C LEU A 241 -4.23 0.94 45.83
N PRO A 242 -5.19 1.74 45.29
CA PRO A 242 -6.32 1.21 44.55
C PRO A 242 -5.85 0.59 43.22
N TYR A 243 -6.53 -0.49 42.78
CA TYR A 243 -6.18 -1.15 41.53
C TYR A 243 -6.51 -0.31 40.30
N ARG A 244 -5.48 -0.06 39.48
CA ARG A 244 -5.59 0.53 38.14
C ARG A 244 -4.87 -0.38 37.15
N PRO A 245 -5.58 -1.03 36.20
CA PRO A 245 -4.93 -1.92 35.23
C PRO A 245 -3.95 -1.14 34.35
N ALA A 246 -2.80 -1.72 34.08
CA ALA A 246 -1.86 -1.15 33.11
C ALA A 246 -2.44 -1.18 31.70
N THR A 247 -2.09 -0.16 30.90
CA THR A 247 -2.37 -0.14 29.46
C THR A 247 -1.16 -0.66 28.70
N TYR A 248 -1.33 -1.75 27.97
CA TYR A 248 -0.28 -2.32 27.13
C TYR A 248 -0.32 -1.69 25.75
N THR A 249 0.72 -0.94 25.39
CA THR A 249 0.88 -0.31 24.08
C THR A 249 2.06 -0.91 23.32
N LEU A 250 1.86 -1.16 22.03
CA LEU A 250 2.90 -1.58 21.09
C LEU A 250 3.02 -0.52 20.02
N LYS A 251 4.20 0.08 19.84
CA LYS A 251 4.47 1.02 18.75
C LYS A 251 5.25 0.30 17.65
N VAL A 252 4.69 0.30 16.44
CA VAL A 252 5.35 -0.23 15.23
C VAL A 252 5.50 0.91 14.24
N ALA A 253 6.67 1.05 13.66
CA ALA A 253 6.96 2.03 12.62
C ALA A 253 7.56 1.36 11.38
N ASP A 254 7.27 1.91 10.21
CA ASP A 254 7.99 1.61 8.98
C ASP A 254 9.18 2.56 8.83
N SER A 255 10.39 2.04 9.07
CA SER A 255 11.61 2.83 8.98
C SER A 255 11.89 3.35 7.58
N ALA A 256 11.42 2.67 6.53
CA ALA A 256 11.59 3.13 5.14
C ALA A 256 10.71 4.34 4.81
N SER A 257 9.63 4.53 5.57
CA SER A 257 8.66 5.61 5.38
C SER A 257 8.68 6.64 6.52
N ALA A 258 9.68 6.63 7.40
CA ALA A 258 9.70 7.47 8.61
C ALA A 258 9.63 8.99 8.33
N GLY A 259 10.08 9.44 7.14
CA GLY A 259 10.07 10.85 6.74
C GLY A 259 8.69 11.48 6.54
N TYR A 260 7.61 10.69 6.43
CA TYR A 260 6.25 11.21 6.30
C TYR A 260 5.58 11.52 7.65
N GLY A 261 6.09 10.97 8.76
CA GLY A 261 5.82 11.44 10.12
C GLY A 261 4.39 11.27 10.66
N LEU A 262 3.54 10.46 10.02
CA LEU A 262 2.14 10.33 10.40
C LEU A 262 1.91 9.09 11.27
N GLU A 263 1.39 9.35 12.47
CA GLU A 263 1.14 8.34 13.48
C GLU A 263 -0.37 8.13 13.66
N ALA A 264 -0.78 6.86 13.74
CA ALA A 264 -2.12 6.49 14.16
C ALA A 264 -2.09 5.74 15.49
N ALA A 265 -3.18 5.83 16.24
CA ALA A 265 -3.42 4.97 17.40
C ALA A 265 -4.67 4.13 17.16
N ALA A 266 -4.60 2.85 17.50
CA ALA A 266 -5.71 1.92 17.34
C ALA A 266 -5.85 1.01 18.56
N LEU A 267 -7.09 0.62 18.87
CA LEU A 267 -7.35 -0.47 19.82
C LEU A 267 -7.21 -1.81 19.10
N ALA A 268 -6.67 -2.83 19.77
CA ALA A 268 -6.78 -4.20 19.28
C ALA A 268 -8.28 -4.58 19.18
N PRO A 269 -8.74 -5.10 18.04
CA PRO A 269 -10.15 -5.43 17.85
C PRO A 269 -10.56 -6.59 18.76
N ALA A 270 -11.82 -6.57 19.19
CA ALA A 270 -12.40 -7.68 19.95
C ALA A 270 -12.33 -8.98 19.13
N GLY A 271 -12.01 -10.09 19.80
CA GLY A 271 -11.87 -11.40 19.16
C GLY A 271 -10.52 -11.63 18.45
N LEU A 272 -9.61 -10.65 18.43
CA LEU A 272 -8.23 -10.91 18.02
C LEU A 272 -7.57 -11.85 19.04
N ASP A 273 -7.04 -12.97 18.56
CA ASP A 273 -6.20 -13.84 19.38
C ASP A 273 -4.86 -13.12 19.67
N VAL A 274 -4.81 -12.45 20.82
CA VAL A 274 -3.64 -11.71 21.30
C VAL A 274 -2.90 -12.46 22.40
N PHE A 275 -3.34 -13.67 22.76
CA PHE A 275 -2.79 -14.40 23.90
C PHE A 275 -1.75 -15.43 23.47
N SER A 276 -0.84 -15.71 24.39
CA SER A 276 0.16 -16.78 24.31
C SER A 276 0.29 -17.47 25.66
N THR A 277 1.09 -18.53 25.72
CA THR A 277 1.45 -19.21 26.96
C THR A 277 2.88 -18.83 27.33
N PRO A 278 3.10 -18.04 28.40
CA PRO A 278 4.41 -17.66 28.87
C PRO A 278 5.32 -18.85 29.18
N LEU A 279 6.63 -18.66 28.99
CA LEU A 279 7.61 -19.62 29.49
C LEU A 279 7.55 -19.66 31.02
N VAL A 280 7.22 -20.83 31.58
CA VAL A 280 7.19 -21.07 33.02
C VAL A 280 8.62 -21.36 33.49
N GLY A 281 9.02 -20.71 34.59
CA GLY A 281 10.31 -20.90 35.24
C GLY A 281 10.20 -21.86 36.42
N ALA A 282 10.17 -21.33 37.64
CA ALA A 282 10.13 -22.14 38.86
C ALA A 282 8.72 -22.66 39.17
N GLU A 283 8.65 -23.93 39.55
CA GLU A 283 7.43 -24.61 39.95
C GLU A 283 7.56 -25.14 41.38
N TYR A 284 6.49 -25.01 42.17
CA TYR A 284 6.42 -25.52 43.53
C TYR A 284 5.15 -26.33 43.73
N VAL A 285 5.30 -27.48 44.39
CA VAL A 285 4.27 -28.49 44.58
C VAL A 285 4.26 -28.90 46.04
N ASN A 286 3.10 -28.76 46.69
CA ASN A 286 2.89 -29.23 48.05
C ASN A 286 1.53 -29.93 48.17
N GLY A 287 1.54 -31.18 48.64
CA GLY A 287 0.30 -31.95 48.82
C GLY A 287 -0.36 -32.46 47.55
N PHE A 288 0.35 -32.51 46.42
CA PHE A 288 -0.07 -33.13 45.16
C PHE A 288 0.85 -34.28 44.78
N ASP A 289 0.32 -35.19 43.96
CA ASP A 289 1.04 -36.35 43.41
C ASP A 289 2.07 -35.96 42.33
N SER A 290 1.72 -35.01 41.47
CA SER A 290 2.56 -34.48 40.39
C SER A 290 2.02 -33.14 39.90
N LEU A 291 2.86 -32.30 39.31
CA LEU A 291 2.42 -31.10 38.57
C LEU A 291 2.27 -31.35 37.07
N VAL A 292 2.89 -32.41 36.54
CA VAL A 292 2.97 -32.70 35.10
C VAL A 292 1.60 -32.74 34.42
N PRO A 293 0.57 -33.41 34.96
CA PRO A 293 -0.76 -33.42 34.35
C PRO A 293 -1.39 -32.02 34.23
N ALA A 294 -1.13 -31.12 35.18
CA ALA A 294 -1.59 -29.74 35.08
C ALA A 294 -0.75 -28.88 34.11
N SER A 295 0.40 -29.37 33.60
CA SER A 295 1.30 -28.68 32.66
C SER A 295 1.27 -29.16 31.23
N ASP A 296 0.95 -30.42 31.00
CA ASP A 296 1.19 -31.10 29.73
C ASP A 296 0.21 -30.69 28.62
N GLY A 297 -0.88 -29.99 28.99
CA GLY A 297 -1.93 -29.56 28.07
C GLY A 297 -2.96 -30.66 27.77
N ASP A 298 -2.83 -31.84 28.37
CA ASP A 298 -3.83 -32.89 28.32
C ASP A 298 -4.92 -32.65 29.37
N ARG A 299 -6.08 -32.20 28.90
CA ARG A 299 -7.23 -31.89 29.76
C ARG A 299 -7.90 -33.14 30.37
N ALA A 300 -7.45 -34.35 30.03
CA ALA A 300 -7.99 -35.59 30.57
C ALA A 300 -7.26 -36.09 31.83
N THR A 301 -6.01 -35.68 32.04
CA THR A 301 -5.20 -36.06 33.20
C THR A 301 -5.24 -34.95 34.25
N ALA A 302 -5.05 -35.28 35.53
CA ALA A 302 -5.10 -34.28 36.59
C ALA A 302 -4.06 -34.50 37.67
N SER A 303 -3.47 -33.40 38.12
CA SER A 303 -2.72 -33.30 39.36
C SER A 303 -3.70 -33.39 40.52
N THR A 304 -3.53 -34.41 41.37
CA THR A 304 -4.49 -34.76 42.41
C THR A 304 -3.87 -34.56 43.79
N ASN A 305 -4.64 -33.98 44.71
CA ASN A 305 -4.15 -33.83 46.07
C ASN A 305 -3.99 -35.19 46.78
N THR A 306 -2.91 -35.35 47.54
CA THR A 306 -2.53 -36.62 48.22
C THR A 306 -3.20 -36.80 49.58
N GLY A 307 -3.73 -35.71 50.14
CA GLY A 307 -4.35 -35.65 51.46
C GLY A 307 -3.43 -35.85 52.65
N SER A 308 -2.13 -35.64 52.46
CA SER A 308 -1.10 -35.80 53.48
C SER A 308 -0.71 -34.51 54.22
N VAL A 309 -1.27 -33.37 53.82
CA VAL A 309 -0.88 -32.04 54.33
C VAL A 309 -2.09 -31.15 54.59
N GLN A 310 -1.98 -30.25 55.57
CA GLN A 310 -2.99 -29.22 55.89
C GLN A 310 -3.12 -28.19 54.75
N PHE A 311 -2.02 -27.95 54.05
CA PHE A 311 -1.89 -26.90 53.04
C PHE A 311 -1.49 -27.52 51.72
N VAL A 312 -2.42 -27.55 50.78
CA VAL A 312 -2.23 -28.10 49.43
C VAL A 312 -2.05 -26.92 48.48
N GLU A 313 -0.95 -26.89 47.72
CA GLU A 313 -0.58 -25.75 46.87
C GLU A 313 0.13 -26.19 45.59
N LEU A 314 -0.25 -25.60 44.46
CA LEU A 314 0.58 -25.54 43.25
C LEU A 314 0.92 -24.09 42.95
N THR A 315 2.21 -23.83 42.74
CA THR A 315 2.69 -22.51 42.34
C THR A 315 3.47 -22.60 41.02
N ARG A 316 3.18 -21.66 40.11
CA ARG A 316 3.97 -21.44 38.89
C ARG A 316 4.51 -20.03 38.87
N SER A 317 5.79 -19.90 38.56
CA SER A 317 6.47 -18.61 38.45
C SER A 317 6.92 -18.35 37.03
N VAL A 318 6.65 -17.16 36.51
CA VAL A 318 7.23 -16.61 35.28
C VAL A 318 8.33 -15.63 35.72
N ALA A 319 9.58 -15.95 35.40
CA ALA A 319 10.74 -15.15 35.80
C ALA A 319 10.81 -13.82 35.02
N PRO A 320 11.37 -12.75 35.61
CA PRO A 320 11.58 -11.49 34.89
C PRO A 320 12.61 -11.71 33.79
N GLY A 321 12.42 -11.06 32.64
CA GLY A 321 13.33 -11.18 31.48
C GLY A 321 13.41 -12.56 30.80
N ALA A 322 12.82 -13.61 31.39
CA ALA A 322 12.79 -14.95 30.81
C ALA A 322 11.79 -15.10 29.64
N ASN A 323 10.92 -14.10 29.46
CA ASN A 323 9.87 -14.15 28.45
C ASN A 323 9.69 -12.82 27.72
N THR A 324 9.55 -12.90 26.40
CA THR A 324 9.12 -11.78 25.56
C THR A 324 7.66 -11.42 25.80
N ASP A 325 6.81 -12.36 26.19
CA ASP A 325 5.37 -12.12 26.37
C ASP A 325 4.99 -11.85 27.84
N PRO A 326 4.47 -10.67 28.19
CA PRO A 326 4.11 -10.34 29.56
C PRO A 326 2.95 -11.21 30.06
N MET A 327 3.06 -11.78 31.26
CA MET A 327 1.95 -12.48 31.92
C MET A 327 0.86 -11.47 32.29
N VAL A 328 -0.36 -11.71 31.84
CA VAL A 328 -1.52 -10.83 32.07
C VAL A 328 -2.68 -11.58 32.73
N GLY A 329 -2.52 -12.84 33.08
CA GLY A 329 -3.60 -13.64 33.65
C GLY A 329 -3.29 -15.12 33.72
N LEU A 330 -4.34 -15.93 33.79
CA LEU A 330 -4.25 -17.39 33.86
C LEU A 330 -5.49 -18.09 33.29
N ARG A 331 -5.30 -19.36 32.97
CA ARG A 331 -6.34 -20.36 32.76
C ARG A 331 -6.15 -21.50 33.77
N LEU A 332 -7.24 -21.89 34.41
CA LEU A 332 -7.29 -23.00 35.37
C LEU A 332 -8.47 -23.93 35.01
N LEU A 333 -8.22 -25.23 34.92
CA LEU A 333 -9.23 -26.26 34.78
C LEU A 333 -9.15 -27.19 35.99
N TYR A 334 -10.23 -27.30 36.78
CA TYR A 334 -10.18 -27.99 38.07
C TYR A 334 -11.52 -28.63 38.50
N THR A 335 -11.44 -29.53 39.47
CA THR A 335 -12.58 -29.97 40.32
C THR A 335 -12.20 -29.79 41.78
N LEU A 336 -13.13 -29.35 42.62
CA LEU A 336 -12.92 -29.17 44.05
C LEU A 336 -14.14 -29.63 44.85
N ASP A 337 -14.05 -30.80 45.46
CA ASP A 337 -15.13 -31.35 46.27
C ASP A 337 -14.88 -31.09 47.76
N LEU A 338 -15.68 -30.18 48.34
CA LEU A 338 -15.69 -29.89 49.77
C LEU A 338 -16.93 -30.48 50.47
N SER A 339 -17.69 -31.33 49.80
CA SER A 339 -18.91 -31.92 50.38
C SER A 339 -18.59 -32.82 51.58
N GLY A 340 -19.36 -32.64 52.65
CA GLY A 340 -19.15 -33.36 53.91
C GLY A 340 -17.94 -32.89 54.73
N LEU A 341 -17.20 -31.89 54.23
CA LEU A 341 -16.17 -31.18 54.98
C LEU A 341 -16.82 -29.90 55.53
N GLY A 342 -16.67 -29.61 56.83
CA GLY A 342 -17.25 -28.40 57.44
C GLY A 342 -16.71 -27.09 56.84
N THR A 343 -17.06 -25.93 57.40
CA THR A 343 -16.59 -24.60 56.94
C THR A 343 -15.10 -24.32 57.22
N ALA A 344 -14.28 -25.36 57.39
CA ALA A 344 -12.91 -25.28 57.86
C ALA A 344 -11.87 -25.12 56.74
N TYR A 345 -12.27 -24.97 55.47
CA TYR A 345 -11.33 -24.92 54.35
C TYR A 345 -11.42 -23.61 53.57
N GLU A 346 -10.28 -22.94 53.40
CA GLU A 346 -10.11 -21.79 52.51
C GLU A 346 -9.52 -22.28 51.19
N ALA A 347 -10.30 -22.19 50.11
CA ALA A 347 -9.85 -22.50 48.75
C ALA A 347 -9.69 -21.21 47.95
N ARG A 348 -8.49 -20.97 47.42
CA ARG A 348 -8.18 -19.73 46.72
C ARG A 348 -7.24 -19.92 45.55
N LEU A 349 -7.31 -18.94 44.67
CA LEU A 349 -6.44 -18.76 43.53
C LEU A 349 -5.80 -17.37 43.65
N GLU A 350 -4.48 -17.28 43.56
CA GLU A 350 -3.73 -16.04 43.66
C GLU A 350 -2.97 -15.75 42.37
N VAL A 351 -3.09 -14.52 41.88
CA VAL A 351 -2.23 -13.93 40.84
C VAL A 351 -1.36 -12.89 41.52
N GLN A 352 -0.06 -13.12 41.55
CA GLN A 352 0.92 -12.23 42.10
C GLN A 352 1.82 -11.69 41.00
N TYR A 353 2.11 -10.39 41.05
CA TYR A 353 3.12 -9.73 40.26
C TYR A 353 4.14 -9.08 41.17
N GLY A 354 5.40 -9.04 40.77
CA GLY A 354 6.38 -8.23 41.46
C GLY A 354 7.42 -7.64 40.54
N VAL A 355 7.85 -6.43 40.89
CA VAL A 355 8.80 -5.61 40.14
C VAL A 355 9.91 -5.19 41.08
N THR A 356 11.15 -5.16 40.60
CA THR A 356 12.28 -4.62 41.36
C THR A 356 12.89 -3.48 40.54
N THR A 357 12.94 -2.29 41.12
CA THR A 357 13.53 -1.12 40.45
C THR A 357 15.06 -1.23 40.42
N ALA A 358 15.71 -0.40 39.60
CA ALA A 358 17.18 -0.33 39.56
C ALA A 358 17.80 0.03 40.93
N GLY A 359 17.06 0.72 41.80
CA GLY A 359 17.45 1.03 43.19
C GLY A 359 17.23 -0.10 44.19
N GLY A 360 16.83 -1.30 43.74
CA GLY A 360 16.60 -2.46 44.60
C GLY A 360 15.27 -2.45 45.36
N GLN A 361 14.41 -1.45 45.14
CA GLN A 361 13.09 -1.39 45.77
C GLN A 361 12.15 -2.37 45.08
N THR A 362 11.41 -3.16 45.86
CA THR A 362 10.47 -4.16 45.33
C THR A 362 9.04 -3.70 45.54
N GLY A 363 8.25 -3.71 44.46
CA GLY A 363 6.80 -3.55 44.51
C GLY A 363 6.12 -4.89 44.22
N VAL A 364 4.94 -5.10 44.80
CA VAL A 364 4.19 -6.36 44.69
C VAL A 364 2.69 -6.06 44.54
N ALA A 365 2.02 -6.82 43.67
CA ALA A 365 0.57 -6.88 43.62
C ALA A 365 0.10 -8.33 43.80
N ILE A 366 -0.95 -8.52 44.59
CA ILE A 366 -1.57 -9.81 44.88
C ILE A 366 -3.07 -9.69 44.65
N PHE A 367 -3.60 -10.52 43.75
CA PHE A 367 -5.02 -10.65 43.49
C PHE A 367 -5.46 -12.04 43.95
N ALA A 368 -6.35 -12.10 44.93
CA ALA A 368 -6.91 -13.35 45.44
C ALA A 368 -8.37 -13.52 45.01
N TYR A 369 -8.66 -14.71 44.51
CA TYR A 369 -9.96 -15.15 44.04
C TYR A 369 -10.40 -16.34 44.87
N ALA A 370 -11.67 -16.37 45.28
CA ALA A 370 -12.23 -17.55 45.92
C ALA A 370 -12.31 -18.64 44.85
N LEU A 371 -11.92 -19.87 45.21
CA LEU A 371 -12.02 -21.02 44.32
C LEU A 371 -13.29 -21.80 44.68
N PRO A 372 -14.39 -21.70 43.88
CA PRO A 372 -15.64 -22.33 44.26
C PRO A 372 -15.53 -23.86 44.26
N ALA A 373 -16.18 -24.49 45.24
CA ALA A 373 -16.35 -25.94 45.22
C ALA A 373 -17.21 -26.36 44.01
N THR A 374 -16.83 -27.47 43.39
CA THR A 374 -17.48 -28.05 42.21
C THR A 374 -17.12 -29.54 42.09
N THR A 375 -18.11 -30.37 41.83
CA THR A 375 -17.92 -31.80 41.48
C THR A 375 -17.65 -31.99 39.99
N ASP A 376 -18.10 -31.06 39.16
CA ASP A 376 -17.87 -31.05 37.72
C ASP A 376 -16.61 -30.27 37.36
N VAL A 377 -15.97 -30.65 36.25
CA VAL A 377 -14.79 -29.95 35.74
C VAL A 377 -15.16 -28.52 35.39
N ARG A 378 -14.49 -27.56 36.01
CA ARG A 378 -14.74 -26.13 35.85
C ARG A 378 -13.53 -25.42 35.28
N GLU A 379 -13.78 -24.61 34.26
CA GLU A 379 -12.78 -23.71 33.67
C GLU A 379 -12.90 -22.30 34.28
N LEU A 380 -11.76 -21.72 34.65
CA LEU A 380 -11.61 -20.34 35.05
C LEU A 380 -10.56 -19.68 34.15
N VAL A 381 -10.97 -18.65 33.42
CA VAL A 381 -10.08 -17.80 32.63
C VAL A 381 -10.14 -16.40 33.22
N LEU A 382 -8.98 -15.90 33.65
CA LEU A 382 -8.85 -14.59 34.29
C LEU A 382 -7.81 -13.80 33.55
N VAL A 383 -8.18 -12.60 33.10
CA VAL A 383 -7.24 -11.61 32.55
C VAL A 383 -7.17 -10.47 33.56
N GLN A 384 -6.03 -10.35 34.22
CA GLN A 384 -5.77 -9.39 35.27
C GLN A 384 -4.46 -8.65 34.95
N PRO A 385 -4.49 -7.55 34.17
CA PRO A 385 -3.33 -6.71 33.90
C PRO A 385 -2.53 -6.34 35.15
N VAL A 386 -1.21 -6.27 35.04
CA VAL A 386 -0.34 -5.70 36.09
C VAL A 386 -0.84 -4.29 36.43
N PRO A 387 -0.79 -3.85 37.70
CA PRO A 387 -1.13 -2.48 38.04
C PRO A 387 -0.25 -1.45 37.31
N GLN A 388 -0.86 -0.37 36.82
CA GLN A 388 -0.17 0.73 36.12
C GLN A 388 0.96 1.30 36.97
N ASP A 389 0.76 1.45 38.29
CA ASP A 389 1.75 2.01 39.21
C ASP A 389 2.98 1.10 39.38
N LEU A 390 2.81 -0.22 39.25
CA LEU A 390 3.92 -1.18 39.29
C LEU A 390 4.68 -1.21 37.98
N LEU A 391 3.96 -1.28 36.85
CA LEU A 391 4.59 -1.32 35.54
C LEU A 391 5.32 0.00 35.22
N GLY A 392 4.68 1.14 35.48
CA GLY A 392 5.26 2.47 35.23
C GLY A 392 6.52 2.77 36.03
N ALA A 393 6.74 2.08 37.17
CA ALA A 393 7.96 2.24 37.96
C ALA A 393 9.20 1.57 37.32
N VAL A 394 9.00 0.64 36.38
CA VAL A 394 10.08 -0.11 35.73
C VAL A 394 10.07 -0.01 34.20
N GLN A 395 9.02 0.56 33.63
CA GLN A 395 8.86 0.73 32.17
C GLN A 395 8.23 2.08 31.83
N THR A 396 8.99 2.91 31.12
CA THR A 396 8.54 4.24 30.64
C THR A 396 8.15 4.27 29.17
N GLU A 397 8.58 3.28 28.39
CA GLU A 397 8.38 3.20 26.94
C GLU A 397 7.38 2.09 26.55
N PRO A 398 6.69 2.22 25.40
CA PRO A 398 5.86 1.16 24.84
C PRO A 398 6.63 -0.16 24.69
N PHE A 399 5.91 -1.27 24.72
CA PHE A 399 6.50 -2.59 24.53
C PHE A 399 7.05 -2.71 23.11
N GLY A 400 8.34 -3.05 22.95
CA GLY A 400 8.91 -3.50 21.69
C GLY A 400 9.00 -5.02 21.62
N LEU A 401 9.24 -5.59 20.44
CA LEU A 401 9.48 -7.04 20.28
C LEU A 401 10.70 -7.52 21.09
N THR A 402 11.70 -6.65 21.28
CA THR A 402 12.95 -6.96 21.98
C THR A 402 12.97 -6.51 23.44
N THR A 403 11.95 -5.78 23.90
CA THR A 403 11.90 -5.29 25.28
C THR A 403 11.66 -6.47 26.23
N LEU A 404 12.54 -6.71 27.18
CA LEU A 404 12.32 -7.79 28.15
C LEU A 404 11.16 -7.44 29.11
N THR A 405 10.40 -8.45 29.55
CA THR A 405 9.35 -8.24 30.56
C THR A 405 10.00 -7.88 31.91
N PRO A 406 9.74 -6.70 32.50
CA PRO A 406 10.52 -6.18 33.63
C PRO A 406 10.03 -6.67 35.00
N TYR A 407 9.09 -7.61 35.03
CA TYR A 407 8.45 -8.10 36.23
C TYR A 407 8.33 -9.62 36.21
N TYR A 408 8.21 -10.21 37.40
CA TYR A 408 7.87 -11.62 37.54
C TYR A 408 6.36 -11.77 37.74
N GLY A 409 5.84 -12.92 37.32
CA GLY A 409 4.48 -13.37 37.59
C GLY A 409 4.50 -14.62 38.45
N GLN A 410 3.59 -14.75 39.39
CA GLN A 410 3.37 -15.96 40.17
C GLN A 410 1.88 -16.29 40.19
N LEU A 411 1.56 -17.54 39.90
CA LEU A 411 0.22 -18.08 39.99
C LEU A 411 0.22 -19.11 41.10
N ARG A 412 -0.78 -19.08 41.97
CA ARG A 412 -0.93 -20.06 43.06
C ARG A 412 -2.35 -20.55 43.14
N VAL A 413 -2.54 -21.87 43.18
CA VAL A 413 -3.82 -22.48 43.55
C VAL A 413 -3.62 -23.22 44.85
N ALA A 414 -4.41 -22.88 45.87
CA ALA A 414 -4.21 -23.40 47.21
C ALA A 414 -5.52 -23.72 47.93
N VAL A 415 -5.49 -24.79 48.73
CA VAL A 415 -6.53 -25.13 49.70
C VAL A 415 -5.90 -25.32 51.06
N ARG A 416 -6.42 -24.61 52.06
CA ARG A 416 -5.88 -24.60 53.42
C ARG A 416 -6.96 -24.98 54.44
N GLY A 417 -6.67 -25.96 55.28
CA GLY A 417 -7.46 -26.25 56.48
C GLY A 417 -7.25 -25.23 57.59
N ALA A 418 -8.30 -24.95 58.38
CA ALA A 418 -8.31 -23.95 59.45
C ALA A 418 -7.31 -24.28 60.56
N THR A 419 -7.16 -25.57 60.89
CA THR A 419 -6.21 -26.10 61.88
C THR A 419 -5.30 -27.15 61.25
N SER A 420 -4.19 -27.47 61.93
CA SER A 420 -3.25 -28.51 61.47
C SER A 420 -3.84 -29.92 61.43
N ALA A 421 -4.99 -30.14 62.08
CA ALA A 421 -5.74 -31.39 62.02
C ALA A 421 -6.66 -31.48 60.79
N ASP A 422 -6.97 -30.35 60.13
CA ASP A 422 -7.89 -30.28 58.99
C ASP A 422 -7.15 -30.58 57.68
N LEU A 423 -6.77 -31.86 57.49
CA LEU A 423 -6.16 -32.32 56.24
C LEU A 423 -7.23 -32.41 55.15
N LEU A 424 -6.95 -31.91 53.93
CA LEU A 424 -7.87 -32.07 52.79
C LEU A 424 -7.82 -33.54 52.33
N PRO A 425 -8.90 -34.34 52.36
CA PRO A 425 -8.83 -35.74 51.95
C PRO A 425 -8.33 -35.92 50.51
N ALA A 426 -7.63 -37.01 50.24
CA ALA A 426 -7.07 -37.30 48.92
C ALA A 426 -8.15 -37.29 47.82
N GLY A 427 -7.81 -36.81 46.63
CA GLY A 427 -8.72 -36.82 45.48
C GLY A 427 -9.77 -35.71 45.42
N ARG A 428 -9.86 -34.85 46.44
CA ARG A 428 -10.87 -33.78 46.54
C ARG A 428 -10.55 -32.56 45.68
N LEU A 429 -9.28 -32.24 45.48
CA LEU A 429 -8.83 -31.23 44.52
C LEU A 429 -8.10 -31.93 43.37
N LYS A 430 -8.58 -31.70 42.15
CA LYS A 430 -7.92 -32.13 40.92
C LYS A 430 -7.72 -30.93 40.00
N VAL A 431 -6.51 -30.77 39.48
CA VAL A 431 -6.13 -29.69 38.57
C VAL A 431 -5.71 -30.32 37.25
N TYR A 432 -6.51 -30.07 36.20
CA TYR A 432 -6.33 -30.62 34.85
C TYR A 432 -5.51 -29.68 33.96
N GLU A 433 -5.56 -28.37 34.22
CA GLU A 433 -4.80 -27.38 33.46
C GLU A 433 -4.49 -26.20 34.38
N PHE A 434 -3.23 -25.78 34.44
CA PHE A 434 -2.83 -24.61 35.21
C PHE A 434 -1.80 -23.78 34.43
N GLN A 435 -2.28 -22.86 33.59
CA GLN A 435 -1.45 -22.16 32.62
C GLN A 435 -1.49 -20.65 32.80
N PRO A 436 -0.34 -19.96 32.79
CA PRO A 436 -0.33 -18.51 32.66
C PRO A 436 -0.83 -18.08 31.29
N ILE A 437 -1.50 -16.94 31.24
CA ILE A 437 -1.89 -16.26 30.00
C ILE A 437 -0.94 -15.09 29.80
N GLY A 438 -0.28 -15.07 28.65
CA GLY A 438 0.64 -14.04 28.20
C GLY A 438 0.03 -13.19 27.11
N LEU A 439 0.51 -11.96 26.96
CA LEU A 439 0.17 -11.09 25.83
C LEU A 439 1.21 -11.27 24.72
N SER A 440 0.80 -11.82 23.57
CA SER A 440 1.71 -12.17 22.48
C SER A 440 2.16 -10.95 21.69
N ARG A 441 3.43 -10.55 21.86
CA ARG A 441 3.95 -9.37 21.15
C ARG A 441 4.11 -9.62 19.65
N THR A 442 4.44 -10.85 19.26
CA THR A 442 4.55 -11.23 17.85
C THR A 442 3.20 -11.14 17.13
N LYS A 443 2.12 -11.64 17.74
CA LYS A 443 0.78 -11.54 17.15
C LYS A 443 0.32 -10.08 17.05
N LEU A 444 0.61 -9.27 18.08
CA LEU A 444 0.30 -7.84 18.09
C LEU A 444 1.11 -7.04 17.06
N ASP A 445 2.40 -7.33 16.87
CA ASP A 445 3.25 -6.68 15.85
C ASP A 445 2.76 -7.03 14.45
N ALA A 446 2.47 -8.32 14.19
CA ALA A 446 1.91 -8.75 12.92
C ALA A 446 0.58 -8.05 12.60
N TYR A 447 -0.26 -7.80 13.62
CA TYR A 447 -1.49 -7.03 13.44
C TYR A 447 -1.22 -5.53 13.24
N ALA A 448 -0.38 -4.91 14.07
CA ALA A 448 -0.04 -3.49 13.96
C ALA A 448 0.60 -3.15 12.61
N ARG A 449 1.43 -4.04 12.05
CA ARG A 449 2.00 -3.88 10.70
C ARG A 449 0.95 -3.86 9.60
N LYS A 450 -0.17 -4.59 9.75
CA LYS A 450 -1.30 -4.55 8.79
C LYS A 450 -2.04 -3.21 8.81
N LEU A 451 -1.89 -2.42 9.87
CA LEU A 451 -2.49 -1.09 10.00
C LEU A 451 -1.59 0.01 9.41
N LEU A 452 -0.33 -0.30 9.09
CA LEU A 452 0.55 0.63 8.39
C LEU A 452 0.02 0.84 6.97
N ARG A 453 0.06 2.10 6.54
CA ARG A 453 -0.34 2.54 5.19
C ARG A 453 0.83 3.34 4.61
N PRO A 454 1.90 2.67 4.13
CA PRO A 454 2.99 3.38 3.49
C PRO A 454 2.48 4.05 2.19
N PRO A 455 3.03 5.21 1.80
CA PRO A 455 2.53 5.92 0.63
C PRO A 455 2.88 5.13 -0.65
N ALA A 456 1.86 4.70 -1.40
CA ALA A 456 2.05 4.24 -2.76
C ALA A 456 2.07 5.46 -3.69
N GLN A 457 3.25 6.04 -3.93
CA GLN A 457 3.40 7.11 -4.90
C GLN A 457 3.47 6.51 -6.31
N VAL A 458 2.50 6.87 -7.16
CA VAL A 458 2.56 6.55 -8.59
C VAL A 458 3.23 7.73 -9.30
N PRO A 459 4.32 7.50 -10.05
CA PRO A 459 4.93 8.51 -10.89
C PRO A 459 3.95 9.02 -11.93
N THR A 460 3.97 10.33 -12.15
CA THR A 460 3.10 10.98 -13.14
C THR A 460 3.89 11.42 -14.35
N GLU A 461 5.12 11.87 -14.10
CA GLU A 461 6.03 12.38 -15.12
C GLU A 461 7.46 12.00 -14.72
N LEU A 462 8.28 11.72 -15.72
CA LEU A 462 9.71 11.49 -15.54
C LEU A 462 10.49 12.17 -16.64
N THR A 463 11.73 12.55 -16.33
CA THR A 463 12.63 13.25 -17.25
C THR A 463 13.89 12.42 -17.45
N VAL A 464 14.20 12.14 -18.71
CA VAL A 464 15.38 11.37 -19.13
C VAL A 464 16.28 12.28 -19.97
N HIS A 465 17.60 12.19 -19.76
CA HIS A 465 18.57 12.82 -20.63
C HIS A 465 18.80 11.97 -21.88
N GLY A 466 18.59 12.56 -23.06
CA GLY A 466 18.69 11.89 -24.35
C GLY A 466 17.35 11.79 -25.08
N LEU A 467 17.43 11.41 -26.36
CA LEU A 467 16.27 11.15 -27.19
C LEU A 467 15.67 9.79 -26.83
N VAL A 468 14.41 9.80 -26.40
CA VAL A 468 13.66 8.59 -26.11
C VAL A 468 12.63 8.38 -27.23
N GLY A 469 12.61 7.17 -27.79
CA GLY A 469 11.61 6.78 -28.79
C GLY A 469 10.22 6.57 -28.17
N ALA A 470 9.20 6.35 -29.00
CA ALA A 470 7.91 5.95 -28.47
C ALA A 470 8.00 4.61 -27.72
N MET A 471 7.09 4.44 -26.77
CA MET A 471 6.93 3.22 -25.99
C MET A 471 5.50 3.16 -25.47
N SER A 472 4.97 1.96 -25.26
CA SER A 472 3.62 1.77 -24.71
C SER A 472 3.59 1.99 -23.20
N SER A 473 4.65 1.63 -22.49
CA SER A 473 4.72 1.64 -21.03
C SER A 473 6.14 1.87 -20.52
N VAL A 474 6.24 2.29 -19.27
CA VAL A 474 7.48 2.45 -18.53
C VAL A 474 7.45 1.59 -17.28
N THR A 475 8.53 0.85 -17.03
CA THR A 475 8.78 0.19 -15.74
C THR A 475 9.86 0.97 -14.98
N LEU A 476 9.50 1.52 -13.82
CA LEU A 476 10.46 2.10 -12.88
C LEU A 476 10.93 1.06 -11.88
N THR A 477 12.24 0.85 -11.81
CA THR A 477 12.84 -0.10 -10.88
C THR A 477 13.48 0.60 -9.69
N GLY A 478 13.49 -0.07 -8.53
CA GLY A 478 14.17 0.43 -7.32
C GLY A 478 13.42 1.52 -6.53
N LEU A 479 12.09 1.62 -6.69
CA LEU A 479 11.27 2.46 -5.82
C LEU A 479 11.07 1.81 -4.42
N PRO A 480 10.87 2.60 -3.35
CA PRO A 480 10.63 2.08 -1.99
C PRO A 480 9.43 1.12 -1.83
N GLY A 481 8.54 1.04 -2.83
CA GLY A 481 7.38 0.14 -2.88
C GLY A 481 7.50 -1.03 -3.85
N GLY A 482 8.67 -1.26 -4.44
CA GLY A 482 8.89 -2.24 -5.51
C GLY A 482 8.78 -1.63 -6.92
N ASP A 483 8.99 -2.45 -7.94
CA ASP A 483 8.96 -2.00 -9.33
C ASP A 483 7.54 -1.59 -9.74
N LEU A 484 7.43 -0.48 -10.47
CA LEU A 484 6.15 0.08 -10.89
C LEU A 484 6.09 0.18 -12.42
N THR A 485 5.05 -0.38 -13.01
CA THR A 485 4.78 -0.24 -14.46
C THR A 485 3.60 0.68 -14.69
N GLY A 486 3.75 1.65 -15.59
CA GLY A 486 2.67 2.56 -16.01
C GLY A 486 2.64 2.76 -17.52
N ASP A 487 1.45 2.91 -18.09
CA ASP A 487 1.30 3.17 -19.53
C ASP A 487 1.75 4.60 -19.87
N VAL A 488 2.35 4.80 -21.03
CA VAL A 488 2.75 6.13 -21.50
C VAL A 488 1.57 6.78 -22.21
N VAL A 489 1.36 8.08 -21.99
CA VAL A 489 0.35 8.88 -22.70
C VAL A 489 1.03 9.76 -23.76
N GLU A 490 2.07 10.47 -23.35
CA GLU A 490 2.73 11.48 -24.16
C GLU A 490 4.24 11.48 -23.86
N ILE A 491 5.04 11.67 -24.90
CA ILE A 491 6.47 11.89 -24.80
C ILE A 491 6.77 13.26 -25.38
N GLU A 492 7.32 14.12 -24.55
CA GLU A 492 7.71 15.49 -24.90
C GLU A 492 9.24 15.56 -24.98
N GLY A 493 9.75 15.81 -26.18
CA GLY A 493 11.17 16.00 -26.40
C GLY A 493 11.52 17.48 -26.49
N GLN A 494 12.65 17.86 -25.92
CA GLN A 494 13.22 19.19 -26.01
C GLN A 494 14.67 19.09 -26.45
N HIS A 495 15.07 19.94 -27.39
CA HIS A 495 16.46 20.11 -27.81
C HIS A 495 16.82 21.59 -27.71
N ASP A 496 17.77 21.95 -26.86
CA ASP A 496 18.12 23.35 -26.58
C ASP A 496 19.40 23.83 -27.31
N GLN A 497 19.79 25.10 -27.10
CA GLN A 497 21.00 25.68 -27.68
C GLN A 497 22.30 25.09 -27.15
N ALA A 498 22.30 24.52 -25.94
CA ALA A 498 23.45 23.78 -25.41
C ALA A 498 23.61 22.42 -26.09
N GLY A 499 22.64 22.04 -26.94
CA GLY A 499 22.59 20.74 -27.59
C GLY A 499 22.17 19.65 -26.61
N LEU A 500 21.54 19.99 -25.50
CA LEU A 500 20.99 19.03 -24.55
C LEU A 500 19.64 18.55 -25.07
N THR A 501 19.53 17.24 -25.28
CA THR A 501 18.24 16.60 -25.56
C THR A 501 17.67 16.05 -24.26
N VAL A 502 16.43 16.42 -23.95
CA VAL A 502 15.69 15.94 -22.78
C VAL A 502 14.36 15.38 -23.24
N SER A 503 14.00 14.20 -22.75
CA SER A 503 12.69 13.59 -22.99
C SER A 503 11.90 13.52 -21.69
N LYS A 504 10.75 14.17 -21.66
CA LYS A 504 9.78 14.10 -20.58
C LYS A 504 8.68 13.11 -20.95
N ILE A 505 8.53 12.04 -20.16
CA ILE A 505 7.55 10.98 -20.38
C ILE A 505 6.41 11.18 -19.39
N LYS A 506 5.18 11.26 -19.89
CA LYS A 506 3.95 11.38 -19.09
C LYS A 506 3.22 10.05 -19.05
N LEU A 507 2.86 9.60 -17.86
CA LEU A 507 2.21 8.30 -17.64
C LEU A 507 0.69 8.43 -17.48
N GLU A 508 -0.03 7.41 -17.92
CA GLU A 508 -1.47 7.24 -17.74
C GLU A 508 -1.73 6.90 -16.28
N GLN A 509 -2.47 7.76 -15.57
CA GLN A 509 -2.74 7.54 -14.16
C GLN A 509 -4.05 6.76 -13.98
N PRO A 510 -4.02 5.53 -13.44
CA PRO A 510 -5.25 4.87 -13.00
C PRO A 510 -5.81 5.60 -11.77
N GLY A 511 -6.97 6.26 -11.91
CA GLY A 511 -7.78 6.74 -10.78
C GLY A 511 -7.39 8.10 -10.17
N ALA A 512 -6.69 8.95 -10.90
CA ALA A 512 -6.26 10.28 -10.42
C ALA A 512 -7.35 11.36 -10.33
N SER A 513 -8.63 11.01 -10.40
CA SER A 513 -9.65 11.99 -10.06
C SER A 513 -9.75 12.11 -8.54
N GLU A 514 -9.76 13.34 -8.05
CA GLU A 514 -10.14 13.65 -6.68
C GLU A 514 -11.45 12.95 -6.27
N GLY A 515 -12.34 12.67 -7.23
CA GLY A 515 -13.55 11.86 -7.06
C GLY A 515 -13.29 10.40 -6.68
N ALA A 516 -12.30 9.71 -7.25
CA ALA A 516 -11.96 8.33 -6.86
C ALA A 516 -11.29 8.28 -5.48
N ARG A 517 -10.48 9.30 -5.15
CA ARG A 517 -9.96 9.55 -3.80
C ARG A 517 -11.11 9.76 -2.79
N MET A 518 -12.03 10.66 -3.10
CA MET A 518 -13.23 10.92 -2.30
C MET A 518 -14.12 9.68 -2.16
N LEU A 519 -14.26 8.87 -3.20
CA LEU A 519 -15.01 7.61 -3.15
C LEU A 519 -14.37 6.60 -2.19
N ARG A 520 -13.03 6.47 -2.18
CA ARG A 520 -12.33 5.61 -1.20
C ARG A 520 -12.48 6.14 0.23
N LEU A 521 -12.31 7.44 0.43
CA LEU A 521 -12.49 8.11 1.74
C LEU A 521 -13.93 7.94 2.25
N VAL A 522 -14.92 8.23 1.41
CA VAL A 522 -16.35 8.07 1.75
C VAL A 522 -16.70 6.60 2.00
N ALA A 523 -16.12 5.65 1.26
CA ALA A 523 -16.31 4.23 1.51
C ALA A 523 -15.71 3.79 2.86
N GLN A 524 -14.55 4.35 3.24
CA GLN A 524 -13.91 4.08 4.53
C GLN A 524 -14.64 4.74 5.71
N GLU A 525 -15.06 5.99 5.58
CA GLU A 525 -15.90 6.67 6.58
C GLU A 525 -17.19 5.89 6.79
N ARG A 526 -17.85 5.46 5.71
CA ARG A 526 -19.06 4.61 5.81
C ARG A 526 -18.79 3.27 6.47
N ALA A 527 -17.63 2.66 6.25
CA ALA A 527 -17.25 1.40 6.90
C ALA A 527 -17.00 1.60 8.41
N GLN A 528 -16.31 2.67 8.80
CA GLN A 528 -16.10 3.03 10.21
C GLN A 528 -17.42 3.39 10.91
N GLN A 529 -18.29 4.12 10.22
CA GLN A 529 -19.59 4.52 10.72
C GLN A 529 -20.50 3.30 10.88
N ALA A 530 -20.51 2.39 9.91
CA ALA A 530 -21.22 1.12 10.02
C ALA A 530 -20.71 0.24 11.18
N GLN A 531 -19.39 0.22 11.45
CA GLN A 531 -18.85 -0.47 12.63
C GLN A 531 -19.25 0.21 13.94
N THR A 532 -19.29 1.54 13.97
CA THR A 532 -19.72 2.32 15.14
C THR A 532 -21.21 2.15 15.42
N ASP A 533 -22.03 2.12 14.37
CA ASP A 533 -23.47 1.88 14.44
C ASP A 533 -23.78 0.43 14.85
N LEU A 534 -23.04 -0.55 14.31
CA LEU A 534 -23.16 -1.95 14.73
C LEU A 534 -22.81 -2.11 16.22
N ARG A 535 -21.78 -1.40 16.69
CA ARG A 535 -21.40 -1.38 18.10
C ARG A 535 -22.48 -0.74 18.97
N GLY A 536 -23.02 0.41 18.57
CA GLY A 536 -24.13 1.06 19.28
C GLY A 536 -25.38 0.17 19.33
N TYR A 537 -25.66 -0.57 18.27
CA TYR A 537 -26.76 -1.53 18.22
C TYR A 537 -26.55 -2.73 19.17
N LEU A 538 -25.32 -3.28 19.20
CA LEU A 538 -24.95 -4.38 20.09
C LEU A 538 -24.88 -3.96 21.56
N GLU A 539 -24.52 -2.71 21.86
CA GLU A 539 -24.52 -2.17 23.22
C GLU A 539 -25.92 -1.76 23.71
N ALA A 540 -26.85 -1.46 22.79
CA ALA A 540 -28.24 -1.10 23.10
C ALA A 540 -29.23 -2.28 23.12
N SER A 541 -28.83 -3.45 22.64
CA SER A 541 -29.65 -4.67 22.64
C SER A 541 -29.10 -5.65 23.70
N PRO A 542 -29.71 -5.71 24.91
CA PRO A 542 -29.29 -6.61 25.98
C PRO A 542 -29.53 -8.09 25.66
#